data_AF-A0A920HLC9-F1
#
_entry.id   AF-A0A920HLC9-F1
#
_cell.length_a   1.000
_cell.length_b   1.000
_cell.length_c   1.000
_cell.angle_alpha   90.00
_cell.angle_beta   90.00
_cell.angle_gamma   90.00
#
_symmetry.space_group_name_H-M   'P 1'
#
loop_
_entity.id
_entity.type
_entity.pdbx_description
1 polymer ?
#
loop_
_entity_poly.entity_id
_entity_poly.type
_entity_poly.pdbx_seq_one_letter_code
_entity_poly.pdbx_strand_id
1 'polypeptide(L)'
;MVGNPVLSNPNDIDNALSSDNLVSLSPRSGGNRLIWDMRYPGFKSFEGMVLYSSPNVGPKVAPGKYNIKMTYNDQILQKEFEIVKDPRVKISQADYEDQLEFLINVRDEVSKS
;
A
#
# COMPACT_ATOMS: atom_id res chain seq x y z
N MET A 1 -2.11 19.76 25.85
CA MET A 1 -2.47 19.54 24.43
C MET A 1 -1.64 18.38 23.95
N VAL A 2 -2.22 17.17 23.90
CA VAL A 2 -1.55 16.01 23.29
C VAL A 2 -1.72 16.20 21.79
N GLY A 3 -0.63 16.48 21.09
CA GLY A 3 -0.67 16.57 19.64
C GLY A 3 -1.10 15.21 19.10
N ASN A 4 -2.23 15.15 18.41
CA ASN A 4 -2.56 13.97 17.62
C ASN A 4 -1.39 13.73 16.66
N PRO A 5 -0.81 12.52 16.61
CA PRO A 5 0.24 12.23 15.65
C PRO A 5 -0.31 12.51 14.26
N VAL A 6 0.47 13.22 13.47
CA VAL A 6 0.15 13.61 12.11
C VAL A 6 0.08 12.30 11.30
N LEU A 7 -1.12 11.76 11.12
CA LEU A 7 -1.40 10.60 10.26
C LEU A 7 -1.26 10.94 8.75
N SER A 8 -0.50 11.98 8.39
CA SER A 8 -0.42 12.49 7.03
C SER A 8 0.58 11.76 6.14
N ASN A 9 1.31 10.78 6.68
CA ASN A 9 2.14 9.92 5.84
C ASN A 9 1.37 8.61 5.56
N PRO A 10 0.84 8.42 4.33
CA PRO A 10 0.22 7.14 3.95
C PRO A 10 1.21 5.96 3.99
N ASN A 11 2.52 6.21 4.16
CA ASN A 11 3.55 5.20 4.37
C ASN A 11 3.88 4.93 5.85
N ASP A 12 3.15 5.54 6.80
CA ASP A 12 3.29 5.17 8.21
C ASP A 12 2.77 3.75 8.43
N ILE A 13 3.54 2.93 9.13
CA ILE A 13 3.16 1.57 9.47
C ILE A 13 1.87 1.55 10.32
N ASP A 14 1.65 2.55 11.17
CA ASP A 14 0.43 2.62 11.98
C ASP A 14 -0.81 2.93 11.12
N ASN A 15 -0.64 3.74 10.06
CA ASN A 15 -1.70 3.99 9.07
C ASN A 15 -1.97 2.72 8.22
N ALA A 16 -0.90 2.06 7.75
CA ALA A 16 -1.00 0.83 6.98
C ALA A 16 -1.68 -0.31 7.75
N LEU A 17 -1.57 -0.31 9.09
CA LEU A 17 -2.20 -1.29 9.97
C LEU A 17 -3.60 -0.90 10.46
N SER A 18 -4.14 0.27 10.06
CA SER A 18 -5.55 0.57 10.29
C SER A 18 -6.40 -0.47 9.57
N SER A 19 -7.44 -0.96 10.25
CA SER A 19 -8.12 -2.24 9.97
C SER A 19 -8.65 -2.45 8.55
N ASP A 20 -8.76 -1.39 7.75
CA ASP A 20 -9.36 -1.43 6.42
C ASP A 20 -8.36 -1.85 5.32
N ASN A 21 -7.05 -1.73 5.57
CA ASN A 21 -5.98 -2.05 4.60
C ASN A 21 -5.26 -3.38 4.90
N LEU A 22 -5.66 -4.08 5.96
CA LEU A 22 -5.01 -5.32 6.38
C LEU A 22 -5.42 -6.51 5.51
N VAL A 23 -4.45 -7.12 4.84
CA VAL A 23 -4.65 -8.40 4.16
C VAL A 23 -4.72 -9.51 5.21
N SER A 24 -5.93 -9.97 5.51
CA SER A 24 -6.14 -11.13 6.38
C SER A 24 -5.80 -12.42 5.63
N LEU A 25 -5.07 -13.31 6.30
CA LEU A 25 -4.71 -14.62 5.78
C LEU A 25 -5.50 -15.70 6.51
N SER A 26 -5.96 -16.72 5.77
CA SER A 26 -6.50 -17.96 6.35
C SER A 26 -5.45 -19.07 6.23
N PRO A 27 -4.48 -19.16 7.18
CA PRO A 27 -3.39 -20.11 7.08
C PRO A 27 -3.91 -21.55 7.16
N ARG A 28 -3.27 -22.43 6.38
CA ARG A 28 -3.48 -23.89 6.43
C ARG A 28 -2.25 -24.58 7.02
N SER A 29 -2.45 -25.80 7.51
CA SER A 29 -1.34 -26.62 7.99
C SER A 29 -0.27 -26.79 6.89
N GLY A 30 1.00 -26.60 7.25
CA GLY A 30 2.13 -26.59 6.32
C GLY A 30 2.62 -25.18 5.96
N GLY A 31 3.37 -25.08 4.87
CA GLY A 31 3.91 -23.80 4.36
C GLY A 31 2.84 -22.96 3.67
N ASN A 32 2.72 -21.69 4.07
CA ASN A 32 1.82 -20.72 3.44
C ASN A 32 2.62 -19.73 2.59
N ARG A 33 2.04 -19.27 1.48
CA ARG A 33 2.64 -18.28 0.58
C ARG A 33 1.70 -17.10 0.42
N LEU A 34 2.19 -15.90 0.74
CA LEU A 34 1.56 -14.64 0.40
C LEU A 34 2.26 -14.07 -0.85
N ILE A 35 1.46 -13.60 -1.81
CA ILE A 35 1.97 -12.86 -2.97
C ILE A 35 1.40 -11.45 -2.86
N TRP A 36 2.26 -10.46 -2.81
CA TRP A 36 1.89 -9.06 -2.88
C TRP A 36 2.17 -8.54 -4.28
N ASP A 37 1.22 -7.83 -4.86
CA ASP A 37 1.31 -7.22 -6.19
C ASP A 37 2.00 -5.85 -6.19
N MET A 38 2.44 -5.41 -5.00
CA MET A 38 3.14 -4.14 -4.75
C MET A 38 2.27 -2.90 -5.03
N ARG A 39 0.95 -3.00 -4.84
CA ARG A 39 0.01 -1.90 -5.07
C ARG A 39 -0.61 -1.38 -3.79
N TYR A 40 -0.91 -0.09 -3.80
CA TYR A 40 -1.85 0.52 -2.86
C TYR A 40 -3.28 0.09 -3.20
N PRO A 41 -4.21 0.17 -2.23
CA PRO A 41 -5.63 0.08 -2.50
C PRO A 41 -6.05 1.11 -3.56
N GLY A 42 -7.08 0.73 -4.34
CA GLY A 42 -7.74 1.62 -5.28
C GLY A 42 -8.56 2.72 -4.57
N PHE A 43 -9.32 3.50 -5.35
CA PHE A 43 -10.18 4.55 -4.84
C PHE A 43 -11.42 3.98 -4.12
N LYS A 44 -12.05 4.80 -3.28
CA LYS A 44 -13.30 4.44 -2.60
C LYS A 44 -14.42 4.23 -3.62
N SER A 45 -15.02 3.04 -3.61
CA SER A 45 -16.16 2.70 -4.47
C SER A 45 -17.47 2.70 -3.67
N PHE A 46 -18.59 2.67 -4.39
CA PHE A 46 -19.94 2.61 -3.81
C PHE A 46 -20.87 1.78 -4.69
N GLU A 47 -21.96 1.30 -4.11
CA GLU A 47 -22.95 0.47 -4.79
C GLU A 47 -23.54 1.19 -6.01
N GLY A 48 -23.55 0.52 -7.16
CA GLY A 48 -24.05 1.08 -8.42
C GLY A 48 -23.02 1.85 -9.26
N MET A 49 -21.76 1.96 -8.81
CA MET A 49 -20.70 2.55 -9.62
C MET A 49 -20.36 1.66 -10.83
N VAL A 50 -20.47 2.21 -12.04
CA VAL A 50 -20.11 1.52 -13.30
C VAL A 50 -18.73 1.97 -13.78
N LEU A 51 -17.79 1.04 -13.83
CA LEU A 51 -16.42 1.25 -14.33
C LEU A 51 -16.25 0.51 -15.66
N TYR A 52 -16.38 1.23 -16.79
CA TYR A 52 -16.33 0.61 -18.12
C TYR A 52 -14.95 0.04 -18.48
N SER A 53 -13.88 0.81 -18.25
CA SER A 53 -12.50 0.41 -18.58
C SER A 53 -11.46 0.88 -17.55
N SER A 54 -11.92 1.29 -16.37
CA SER A 54 -11.05 1.78 -15.29
C SER A 54 -11.10 0.80 -14.13
N PRO A 55 -10.25 -0.24 -14.11
CA PRO A 55 -10.21 -1.14 -12.97
C PRO A 55 -9.83 -0.34 -11.72
N ASN A 56 -10.55 -0.55 -10.62
CA ASN A 56 -10.28 0.12 -9.36
C ASN A 56 -9.02 -0.47 -8.69
N VAL A 57 -7.85 -0.10 -9.24
CA VAL A 57 -6.55 -0.63 -8.87
C VAL A 57 -5.62 0.54 -8.59
N GLY A 58 -5.05 0.57 -7.38
CA GLY A 58 -4.17 1.65 -6.96
C GLY A 58 -2.78 1.63 -7.61
N PRO A 59 -2.00 2.71 -7.43
CA PRO A 59 -0.65 2.81 -7.95
C PRO A 59 0.27 1.75 -7.34
N LYS A 60 1.38 1.47 -8.03
CA LYS A 60 2.47 0.66 -7.46
C LYS A 60 3.32 1.50 -6.52
N VAL A 61 3.87 0.85 -5.50
CA VAL A 61 4.88 1.45 -4.62
C VAL A 61 6.14 1.85 -5.39
N ALA A 62 6.83 2.89 -4.91
CA ALA A 62 8.13 3.30 -5.43
C ALA A 62 9.23 2.30 -5.01
N PRO A 63 10.30 2.10 -5.78
CA PRO A 63 11.47 1.37 -5.32
C PRO A 63 12.02 1.97 -4.02
N GLY A 64 12.50 1.14 -3.11
CA GLY A 64 12.96 1.59 -1.79
C GLY A 64 12.91 0.51 -0.71
N LYS A 65 13.15 0.92 0.53
CA LYS A 65 13.12 0.04 1.70
C LYS A 65 11.73 -0.02 2.32
N TYR A 66 11.27 -1.23 2.60
CA TYR A 66 9.96 -1.50 3.16
C TYR A 66 10.06 -2.44 4.36
N ASN A 67 9.09 -2.34 5.25
CA ASN A 67 8.90 -3.29 6.34
C ASN A 67 7.68 -4.15 6.04
N ILE A 68 7.82 -5.46 6.19
CA ILE A 68 6.69 -6.37 6.32
C ILE A 68 6.47 -6.64 7.81
N LYS A 69 5.22 -6.49 8.26
CA LYS A 69 4.79 -6.85 9.61
C LYS A 69 3.74 -7.94 9.50
N MET A 70 3.96 -9.06 10.17
CA MET A 70 3.02 -10.16 10.27
C MET A 70 2.64 -10.35 11.74
N THR A 71 1.35 -10.28 12.02
CA THR A 71 0.80 -10.61 13.35
C THR A 71 0.19 -12.01 13.29
N TYR A 72 0.56 -12.87 14.24
CA TYR A 72 0.01 -14.21 14.40
C TYR A 72 -0.23 -14.48 15.88
N ASN A 73 -1.49 -14.65 16.27
CA ASN A 73 -1.91 -14.61 17.67
C ASN A 73 -1.37 -13.32 18.35
N ASP A 74 -0.63 -13.46 19.46
CA ASP A 74 -0.02 -12.34 20.19
C ASP A 74 1.42 -12.03 19.74
N GLN A 75 1.90 -12.65 18.66
CA GLN A 75 3.26 -12.46 18.16
C GLN A 75 3.28 -11.51 16.96
N ILE A 76 4.23 -10.57 16.99
CA ILE A 76 4.52 -9.66 15.89
C ILE A 76 5.90 -10.02 15.32
N LEU A 77 5.93 -10.31 14.03
CA LEU A 77 7.16 -10.54 13.27
C LEU A 77 7.34 -9.40 12.27
N GLN A 78 8.49 -8.74 12.31
CA GLN A 78 8.83 -7.66 11.39
C GLN A 78 10.12 -7.98 10.64
N LYS A 79 10.15 -7.68 9.34
CA LYS A 79 11.36 -7.77 8.51
C LYS A 79 11.46 -6.60 7.54
N GLU A 80 12.67 -6.08 7.38
CA GLU A 80 13.00 -5.13 6.30
C GLU A 80 13.30 -5.90 5.01
N PHE A 81 12.87 -5.35 3.88
CA PHE A 81 13.26 -5.78 2.54
C PHE A 81 13.34 -4.58 1.61
N GLU A 82 14.03 -4.74 0.48
CA GLU A 82 14.20 -3.68 -0.51
C GLU A 82 13.51 -4.07 -1.82
N ILE A 83 12.72 -3.15 -2.35
CA ILE A 83 12.20 -3.21 -3.72
C ILE A 83 13.20 -2.48 -4.60
N VAL A 84 13.89 -3.24 -5.45
CA VAL A 84 14.89 -2.69 -6.35
C VAL A 84 14.25 -2.13 -7.62
N LYS A 85 14.77 -1.00 -8.10
CA LYS A 85 14.39 -0.45 -9.40
C LYS A 85 14.74 -1.43 -10.53
N ASP A 86 13.97 -1.41 -11.61
CA ASP A 86 14.35 -2.15 -12.82
C ASP A 86 15.65 -1.55 -13.39
N PRO A 87 16.77 -2.32 -13.46
CA PRO A 87 18.05 -1.82 -13.94
C PRO A 87 18.04 -1.42 -15.42
N ARG A 88 17.02 -1.81 -16.19
CA ARG A 88 16.88 -1.50 -17.61
C ARG A 88 16.29 -0.11 -17.85
N VAL A 89 15.71 0.49 -16.81
CA VAL A 89 14.98 1.75 -16.89
C VAL A 89 15.82 2.90 -16.32
N LYS A 90 16.01 3.96 -17.10
CA LYS A 90 16.75 5.17 -16.70
C LYS A 90 15.79 6.22 -16.15
N ILE A 91 15.26 5.95 -14.96
CA ILE A 91 14.39 6.86 -14.20
C ILE A 91 15.08 7.14 -12.86
N SER A 92 15.00 8.39 -12.38
CA SER A 92 15.58 8.76 -11.09
C SER A 92 14.69 8.28 -9.94
N GLN A 93 15.24 8.21 -8.72
CA GLN A 93 14.42 7.86 -7.55
C GLN A 93 13.31 8.91 -7.32
N ALA A 94 13.65 10.19 -7.49
CA ALA A 94 12.70 11.29 -7.35
C ALA A 94 11.51 11.16 -8.32
N ASP A 95 11.76 10.78 -9.58
CA ASP A 95 10.68 10.59 -10.55
C ASP A 95 9.70 9.46 -10.15
N TYR A 96 10.17 8.39 -9.48
CA TYR A 96 9.30 7.35 -8.95
C TYR A 96 8.44 7.85 -7.79
N GLU A 97 9.03 8.65 -6.91
CA GLU A 97 8.36 9.26 -5.77
C GLU A 97 7.30 10.27 -6.23
N ASP A 98 7.66 11.16 -7.16
CA ASP A 98 6.76 12.15 -7.77
C ASP A 98 5.58 11.47 -8.49
N GLN A 99 5.86 10.39 -9.24
CA GLN A 99 4.81 9.60 -9.89
C GLN A 99 3.86 8.99 -8.87
N LEU A 100 4.39 8.37 -7.81
CA LEU A 100 3.57 7.75 -6.79
C LEU A 100 2.71 8.79 -6.07
N GLU A 101 3.30 9.90 -5.64
CA GLU A 101 2.60 11.00 -4.96
C GLU A 101 1.45 11.51 -5.82
N PHE A 102 1.72 11.81 -7.09
CA PHE A 102 0.70 12.27 -8.03
C PHE A 102 -0.46 11.27 -8.16
N LEU A 103 -0.16 9.99 -8.34
CA LEU A 103 -1.20 8.96 -8.52
C LEU A 103 -2.03 8.71 -7.24
N ILE A 104 -1.39 8.79 -6.06
CA ILE A 104 -2.10 8.73 -4.78
C ILE A 104 -3.04 9.93 -4.65
N ASN A 105 -2.57 11.13 -4.95
CA ASN A 105 -3.41 12.33 -4.92
C ASN A 105 -4.62 12.20 -5.85
N VAL A 106 -4.43 11.74 -7.09
CA VAL A 106 -5.54 11.52 -8.03
C VAL A 106 -6.54 10.49 -7.48
N ARG A 107 -6.06 9.36 -6.93
CA ARG A 107 -6.92 8.34 -6.31
C ARG A 107 -7.74 8.93 -5.15
N ASP A 108 -7.10 9.74 -4.31
CA ASP A 108 -7.71 10.31 -3.13
C ASP A 108 -8.76 11.36 -3.50
N GLU A 109 -8.49 12.19 -4.52
CA GLU A 109 -9.50 13.11 -5.08
C GLU A 109 -10.74 12.38 -5.59
N VAL A 110 -10.58 11.26 -6.29
CA VAL A 110 -11.70 10.43 -6.76
C VAL A 110 -12.48 9.81 -5.59
N SER A 111 -11.82 9.62 -4.44
CA SER A 111 -12.42 9.02 -3.24
C SER A 111 -13.17 10.02 -2.36
N LYS A 112 -13.08 11.33 -2.65
CA LYS A 112 -13.77 12.37 -1.89
C LYS A 112 -15.28 12.29 -2.13
N SER A 113 -16.03 12.44 -1.04
CA SER A 113 -17.50 12.51 -0.99
C SER A 113 -17.93 13.86 -0.46
#